data_AF-A0A2V9D823-F1
#
_entry.id   AF-A0A2V9D823-F1
#
_cell.length_a   1.000
_cell.length_b   1.000
_cell.length_c   1.000
_cell.angle_alpha   90.00
_cell.angle_beta   90.00
_cell.angle_gamma   90.00
#
_symmetry.space_group_name_H-M   'P 1'
#
loop_
_entity.id
_entity.type
_entity.pdbx_description
1 polymer ?
#
loop_
_entity_poly.entity_id
_entity_poly.type
_entity_poly.pdbx_seq_one_letter_code
_entity_poly.pdbx_strand_id
1 'polypeptide(L)'
;GGVNPAAIERMVLMKGGWGKVVWMPTFDNENQVKASKETRPFVSVSKNGKLLPEVEEVIRLVAKHQLTLETGHSSAEDGLLIVHAARQAGVQHVVVTHAMADPIRMTIPQMQQAAREGAYIEFVYGATLPPNNGTLAVVTMSDYAKAIRAVGPQFCILSSDLGQPGRLLHPDGLAQFFQALRKEGISQADVDLMSKTNPARALGLQ
;
A
#
# COMPACT_ATOMS: atom_id res chain seq x y z
N GLY A 1 8.55 -16.91 10.10
CA GLY A 1 8.31 -16.06 8.91
C GLY A 1 9.32 -14.94 8.92
N GLY A 2 9.60 -14.34 7.77
CA GLY A 2 10.57 -13.26 7.62
C GLY A 2 10.50 -12.67 6.22
N VAL A 3 11.19 -11.56 6.00
CA VAL A 3 11.40 -11.04 4.65
C VAL A 3 12.22 -12.07 3.87
N ASN A 4 11.68 -12.55 2.75
CA ASN A 4 12.17 -13.75 2.08
C ASN A 4 12.55 -13.48 0.61
N PRO A 5 13.81 -13.06 0.33
CA PRO A 5 14.30 -12.88 -1.03
C PRO A 5 14.15 -14.12 -1.92
N ALA A 6 14.34 -15.32 -1.36
CA ALA A 6 14.25 -16.57 -2.13
C ALA A 6 12.83 -16.81 -2.68
N ALA A 7 11.79 -16.30 -2.03
CA ALA A 7 10.43 -16.38 -2.56
C ALA A 7 10.27 -15.61 -3.87
N ILE A 8 10.95 -14.46 -4.01
CA ILE A 8 10.93 -13.65 -5.23
C ILE A 8 11.67 -14.38 -6.36
N GLU A 9 12.84 -14.96 -6.05
CA GLU A 9 13.59 -15.77 -7.02
C GLU A 9 12.77 -16.95 -7.56
N ARG A 10 11.89 -17.55 -6.74
CA ARG A 10 10.96 -18.59 -7.21
C ARG A 10 9.78 -18.01 -7.98
N MET A 11 9.22 -16.89 -7.52
CA MET A 11 8.09 -16.22 -8.16
C MET A 11 8.41 -15.84 -9.62
N VAL A 12 9.60 -15.29 -9.87
CA VAL A 12 10.00 -14.85 -11.22
C VAL A 12 10.25 -16.01 -12.19
N LEU A 13 10.41 -17.24 -11.68
CA LEU A 13 10.54 -18.45 -12.51
C LEU A 13 9.17 -19.02 -12.94
N MET A 14 8.07 -18.52 -12.39
CA MET A 14 6.73 -18.98 -12.78
C MET A 14 6.45 -18.65 -14.25
N LYS A 15 6.13 -19.69 -15.03
CA LYS A 15 5.79 -19.55 -16.45
C LYS A 15 4.58 -18.62 -16.60
N GLY A 16 4.66 -17.73 -17.60
CA GLY A 16 3.64 -16.73 -17.89
C GLY A 16 3.90 -15.36 -17.22
N GLY A 17 4.87 -15.24 -16.33
CA GLY A 17 5.27 -13.94 -15.77
C GLY A 17 4.18 -13.25 -14.96
N TRP A 18 3.28 -14.03 -14.37
CA TRP A 18 2.11 -13.54 -13.62
C TRP A 18 2.46 -12.95 -12.25
N GLY A 19 3.61 -13.32 -11.68
CA GLY A 19 4.11 -12.73 -10.44
C GLY A 19 4.64 -11.32 -10.69
N LYS A 20 3.85 -10.31 -10.33
CA LYS A 20 4.17 -8.89 -10.60
C LYS A 20 4.39 -8.04 -9.35
N VAL A 21 3.82 -8.45 -8.22
CA VAL A 21 3.79 -7.63 -7.00
C VAL A 21 4.52 -8.36 -5.88
N VAL A 22 5.40 -7.65 -5.18
CA VAL A 22 6.09 -8.13 -3.98
C VAL A 22 5.64 -7.28 -2.80
N TRP A 23 5.04 -7.92 -1.81
CA TRP A 23 4.59 -7.27 -0.58
C TRP A 23 5.62 -7.45 0.54
N MET A 24 5.98 -6.34 1.19
CA MET A 24 6.61 -6.40 2.50
C MET A 24 5.63 -6.97 3.55
N PRO A 25 6.12 -7.39 4.74
CA PRO A 25 5.25 -8.01 5.75
C PRO A 25 4.01 -7.16 6.08
N THR A 26 2.86 -7.82 6.18
CA THR A 26 1.58 -7.23 6.58
C THR A 26 1.23 -7.61 8.01
N PHE A 27 0.48 -8.69 8.22
CA PHE A 27 0.00 -9.05 9.57
C PHE A 27 1.13 -9.43 10.54
N ASP A 28 2.22 -10.00 10.04
CA ASP A 28 3.39 -10.34 10.85
C ASP A 28 4.36 -9.16 11.05
N ASN A 29 4.11 -8.00 10.44
CA ASN A 29 4.97 -6.83 10.59
C ASN A 29 5.03 -6.37 12.05
N GLU A 30 6.21 -5.92 12.50
CA GLU A 30 6.41 -5.34 13.83
C GLU A 30 5.39 -4.26 14.18
N ASN A 31 5.10 -3.35 13.24
CA ASN A 31 4.13 -2.27 13.44
C ASN A 31 2.72 -2.82 13.66
N GLN A 32 2.31 -3.85 12.91
CA GLN A 32 1.01 -4.50 13.11
C GLN A 32 0.94 -5.17 14.49
N VAL A 33 1.91 -6.02 14.83
CA VAL A 33 1.90 -6.79 16.08
C VAL A 33 1.86 -5.85 17.30
N LYS A 34 2.65 -4.77 17.25
CA LYS A 34 2.65 -3.73 18.29
C LYS A 34 1.33 -2.97 18.35
N ALA A 35 0.77 -2.56 17.21
CA ALA A 35 -0.51 -1.84 17.16
C ALA A 35 -1.67 -2.69 17.70
N SER A 36 -1.67 -3.99 17.40
CA SER A 36 -2.62 -4.97 17.94
C SER A 36 -2.40 -5.32 19.41
N LYS A 37 -1.29 -4.87 20.03
CA LYS A 37 -0.87 -5.22 21.40
C LYS A 37 -0.72 -6.73 21.61
N GLU A 38 -0.28 -7.44 20.57
CA GLU A 38 -0.09 -8.88 20.60
C GLU A 38 1.29 -9.23 21.16
N THR A 39 1.37 -10.31 21.94
CA THR A 39 2.64 -10.84 22.47
C THR A 39 3.06 -12.08 21.67
N ARG A 40 3.42 -11.87 20.41
CA ARG A 40 3.90 -12.92 19.51
C ARG A 40 5.13 -12.45 18.70
N PRO A 41 5.89 -13.37 18.08
CA PRO A 41 6.96 -12.99 17.17
C PRO A 41 6.45 -12.12 16.01
N PHE A 42 7.30 -11.20 15.55
CA PHE A 42 7.04 -10.29 14.45
C PHE A 42 8.23 -10.22 13.49
N VAL A 43 8.02 -9.60 12.33
CA VAL A 43 9.01 -9.34 11.29
C VAL A 43 9.26 -7.84 11.22
N SER A 44 10.46 -7.41 11.59
CA SER A 44 10.92 -6.04 11.39
C SER A 44 11.37 -5.84 9.94
N VAL A 45 11.21 -4.63 9.42
CA VAL A 45 11.77 -4.23 8.12
C VAL A 45 12.99 -3.30 8.28
N SER A 46 13.11 -2.66 9.44
CA SER A 46 14.23 -1.80 9.78
C SER A 46 14.71 -2.04 11.21
N LYS A 47 15.91 -1.54 11.52
CA LYS A 47 16.44 -1.42 12.88
C LYS A 47 17.27 -0.15 12.97
N ASN A 48 17.01 0.67 13.99
CA ASN A 48 17.72 1.93 14.23
C ASN A 48 17.72 2.86 13.00
N GLY A 49 16.58 2.95 12.30
CA GLY A 49 16.41 3.82 11.13
C GLY A 49 17.13 3.35 9.86
N LYS A 50 17.54 2.08 9.79
CA LYS A 50 18.14 1.46 8.60
C LYS A 50 17.39 0.19 8.24
N LEU A 51 17.16 -0.01 6.94
CA LEU A 51 16.55 -1.24 6.44
C LEU A 51 17.44 -2.45 6.76
N LEU A 52 16.80 -3.60 6.99
CA LEU A 52 17.54 -4.85 7.19
C LEU A 52 18.12 -5.34 5.85
N PRO A 53 19.26 -6.06 5.86
CA PRO A 53 19.91 -6.53 4.62
C PRO A 53 18.98 -7.34 3.70
N GLU A 54 18.09 -8.14 4.27
CA GLU A 54 17.10 -8.92 3.54
C GLU A 54 16.02 -8.05 2.87
N VAL A 55 15.68 -6.90 3.46
CA VAL A 55 14.77 -5.91 2.84
C VAL A 55 15.45 -5.24 1.66
N GLU A 56 16.71 -4.86 1.80
CA GLU A 56 17.49 -4.29 0.70
C GLU A 56 17.67 -5.30 -0.45
N GLU A 57 17.85 -6.59 -0.14
CA GLU A 57 17.92 -7.64 -1.17
C GLU A 57 16.58 -7.82 -1.90
N VAL A 58 15.46 -7.81 -1.17
CA VAL A 58 14.12 -7.79 -1.80
C VAL A 58 13.99 -6.61 -2.75
N ILE A 59 14.37 -5.40 -2.31
CA ILE A 59 14.30 -4.19 -3.13
C ILE A 59 15.17 -4.32 -4.39
N ARG A 60 16.40 -4.85 -4.27
CA ARG A 60 17.28 -5.11 -5.42
C ARG A 60 16.66 -6.11 -6.41
N LEU A 61 16.07 -7.20 -5.91
CA LEU A 61 15.41 -8.20 -6.75
C LEU A 61 14.19 -7.61 -7.46
N VAL A 62 13.39 -6.81 -6.75
CA VAL A 62 12.25 -6.10 -7.34
C VAL A 62 12.69 -5.17 -8.46
N ALA A 63 13.76 -4.38 -8.28
CA ALA A 63 14.32 -3.53 -9.32
C ALA A 63 14.82 -4.35 -10.52
N LYS A 64 15.63 -5.39 -10.26
CA LYS A 64 16.19 -6.30 -11.28
C LYS A 64 15.12 -6.93 -12.16
N HIS A 65 13.99 -7.30 -11.57
CA HIS A 65 12.91 -8.01 -12.25
C HIS A 65 11.74 -7.10 -12.68
N GLN A 66 11.86 -5.78 -12.48
CA GLN A 66 10.84 -4.78 -12.84
C GLN A 66 9.47 -5.14 -12.24
N LEU A 67 9.47 -5.49 -10.95
CA LEU A 67 8.28 -5.81 -10.19
C LEU A 67 7.74 -4.56 -9.48
N THR A 68 6.48 -4.60 -9.07
CA THR A 68 5.88 -3.61 -8.17
C THR A 68 6.25 -3.96 -6.73
N LEU A 69 6.72 -2.96 -5.96
CA LEU A 69 6.95 -3.11 -4.52
C LEU A 69 5.78 -2.52 -3.72
N GLU A 70 5.31 -3.26 -2.73
CA GLU A 70 4.32 -2.78 -1.75
C GLU A 70 4.90 -2.72 -0.34
N THR A 71 4.63 -1.63 0.38
CA THR A 71 5.24 -1.36 1.70
C THR A 71 4.68 -2.24 2.83
N GLY A 72 3.58 -2.93 2.60
CA GLY A 72 2.93 -3.73 3.64
C GLY A 72 2.48 -2.87 4.81
N HIS A 73 2.40 -3.47 5.99
CA HIS A 73 1.95 -2.77 7.20
C HIS A 73 3.10 -2.07 7.94
N SER A 74 4.20 -1.78 7.26
CA SER A 74 5.32 -1.01 7.80
C SER A 74 4.82 0.32 8.37
N SER A 75 5.45 0.84 9.43
CA SER A 75 5.07 2.16 9.96
C SER A 75 5.28 3.25 8.90
N ALA A 76 4.74 4.44 9.12
CA ALA A 76 4.95 5.56 8.20
C ALA A 76 6.44 5.86 7.96
N GLU A 77 7.27 5.78 9.02
CA GLU A 77 8.71 6.01 8.96
C GLU A 77 9.42 4.91 8.16
N ASP A 78 9.11 3.64 8.43
CA ASP A 78 9.70 2.52 7.71
C ASP A 78 9.23 2.47 6.25
N GLY A 79 7.97 2.83 5.98
CA GLY A 79 7.45 2.98 4.63
C GLY A 79 8.23 4.01 3.82
N LEU A 80 8.58 5.15 4.43
CA LEU A 80 9.42 6.17 3.78
C LEU A 80 10.86 5.68 3.55
N LEU A 81 11.44 4.92 4.48
CA LEU A 81 12.74 4.29 4.28
C LEU A 81 12.72 3.31 3.09
N ILE A 82 11.66 2.49 3.00
CA ILE A 82 11.46 1.54 1.89
C ILE A 82 11.33 2.28 0.56
N VAL A 83 10.45 3.30 0.49
CA VAL A 83 10.26 4.12 -0.72
C VAL A 83 11.58 4.74 -1.17
N HIS A 84 12.34 5.30 -0.24
CA HIS A 84 13.62 5.92 -0.54
C HIS A 84 14.64 4.93 -1.09
N ALA A 85 14.81 3.79 -0.42
CA ALA A 85 15.72 2.74 -0.87
C ALA A 85 15.30 2.14 -2.22
N ALA A 86 14.00 1.95 -2.45
CA ALA A 86 13.45 1.47 -3.70
C ALA A 86 13.75 2.42 -4.86
N ARG A 87 13.59 3.74 -4.64
CA ARG A 87 13.99 4.76 -5.61
C ARG A 87 15.48 4.69 -5.94
N GLN A 88 16.34 4.62 -4.92
CA GLN A 88 17.80 4.54 -5.12
C GLN A 88 18.23 3.28 -5.88
N ALA A 89 17.53 2.15 -5.65
CA ALA A 89 17.79 0.89 -6.33
C ALA A 89 17.21 0.81 -7.75
N GLY A 90 16.42 1.80 -8.19
CA GLY A 90 15.82 1.83 -9.52
C GLY A 90 14.52 1.03 -9.65
N VAL A 91 13.79 0.80 -8.55
CA VAL A 91 12.43 0.23 -8.61
C VAL A 91 11.51 1.21 -9.36
N GLN A 92 10.83 0.72 -10.40
CA GLN A 92 9.99 1.58 -11.26
C GLN A 92 8.66 1.95 -10.59
N HIS A 93 8.07 1.02 -9.84
CA HIS A 93 6.74 1.19 -9.25
C HIS A 93 6.75 0.76 -7.79
N VAL A 94 6.42 1.70 -6.91
CA VAL A 94 6.23 1.46 -5.47
C VAL A 94 4.81 1.90 -5.12
N VAL A 95 4.10 1.09 -4.33
CA VAL A 95 2.81 1.44 -3.75
C VAL A 95 2.97 1.46 -2.23
N VAL A 96 2.64 2.59 -1.62
CA VAL A 96 2.42 2.67 -0.18
C VAL A 96 1.06 2.04 0.10
N THR A 97 1.10 0.81 0.61
CA THR A 97 -0.08 0.02 0.96
C THR A 97 -0.95 0.82 1.94
N HIS A 98 -2.25 0.93 1.63
CA HIS A 98 -3.31 1.59 2.40
C HIS A 98 -2.88 2.70 3.39
N ALA A 99 -2.17 3.71 2.88
CA ALA A 99 -1.32 4.62 3.68
C ALA A 99 -1.96 5.25 4.93
N MET A 100 -3.25 5.60 4.88
CA MET A 100 -3.96 6.23 6.01
C MET A 100 -4.63 5.22 6.97
N ALA A 101 -4.73 3.95 6.58
CA ALA A 101 -5.36 2.91 7.39
C ALA A 101 -4.47 2.51 8.58
N ASP A 102 -5.09 1.83 9.55
CA ASP A 102 -4.37 1.15 10.61
C ASP A 102 -3.63 -0.06 10.04
N PRO A 103 -2.37 -0.32 10.43
CA PRO A 103 -1.60 0.33 11.50
C PRO A 103 -0.66 1.45 11.02
N ILE A 104 -0.76 1.90 9.76
CA ILE A 104 0.25 2.74 9.10
C ILE A 104 0.08 4.22 9.46
N ARG A 105 -1.14 4.75 9.32
CA ARG A 105 -1.52 6.13 9.67
C ARG A 105 -0.58 7.21 9.13
N MET A 106 -0.19 7.14 7.86
CA MET A 106 0.60 8.20 7.23
C MET A 106 -0.15 9.54 7.25
N THR A 107 0.58 10.59 7.61
CA THR A 107 0.12 11.97 7.47
C THR A 107 0.21 12.44 6.01
N ILE A 108 -0.53 13.49 5.65
CA ILE A 108 -0.45 14.10 4.31
C ILE A 108 1.00 14.50 3.94
N PRO A 109 1.80 15.15 4.81
CA PRO A 109 3.20 15.45 4.49
C PRO A 109 4.05 14.21 4.18
N GLN A 110 3.84 13.10 4.89
CA GLN A 110 4.53 11.83 4.62
C GLN A 110 4.09 11.23 3.30
N MET A 111 2.78 11.22 2.99
CA MET A 111 2.27 10.77 1.70
C MET A 111 2.81 11.62 0.53
N GLN A 112 2.89 12.94 0.71
CA GLN A 112 3.50 13.82 -0.28
C GLN A 112 5.00 13.56 -0.45
N GLN A 113 5.71 13.20 0.63
CA GLN A 113 7.11 12.79 0.53
C GLN A 113 7.26 11.51 -0.30
N ALA A 114 6.49 10.47 0.00
CA ALA A 114 6.51 9.23 -0.77
C ALA A 114 6.16 9.47 -2.25
N ALA A 115 5.14 10.29 -2.53
CA ALA A 115 4.74 10.66 -3.89
C ALA A 115 5.84 11.43 -4.64
N ARG A 116 6.55 12.36 -3.99
CA ARG A 116 7.71 13.05 -4.59
C ARG A 116 8.85 12.10 -4.97
N GLU A 117 8.97 10.99 -4.27
CA GLU A 117 9.96 9.95 -4.59
C GLU A 117 9.48 8.96 -5.66
N GLY A 118 8.23 9.07 -6.10
CA GLY A 118 7.65 8.31 -7.21
C GLY A 118 6.71 7.19 -6.78
N ALA A 119 6.37 7.09 -5.49
CA ALA A 119 5.43 6.08 -5.01
C ALA A 119 3.97 6.48 -5.29
N TYR A 120 3.13 5.48 -5.55
CA TYR A 120 1.68 5.61 -5.46
C TYR A 120 1.23 5.48 -4.00
N ILE A 121 0.19 6.22 -3.63
CA ILE A 121 -0.46 6.18 -2.33
C ILE A 121 -1.79 5.44 -2.47
N GLU A 122 -1.92 4.29 -1.81
CA GLU A 122 -3.14 3.50 -1.87
C GLU A 122 -4.17 3.96 -0.83
N PHE A 123 -5.42 4.11 -1.26
CA PHE A 123 -6.58 4.38 -0.42
C PHE A 123 -7.57 3.21 -0.53
N VAL A 124 -7.88 2.60 0.61
CA VAL A 124 -8.77 1.43 0.69
C VAL A 124 -10.13 1.79 1.27
N TYR A 125 -11.21 1.29 0.66
CA TYR A 125 -12.56 1.54 1.16
C TYR A 125 -12.79 0.94 2.55
N GLY A 126 -12.20 -0.23 2.83
CA GLY A 126 -12.35 -0.97 4.07
C GLY A 126 -12.03 -0.17 5.33
N ALA A 127 -11.12 0.81 5.24
CA ALA A 127 -10.74 1.68 6.36
C ALA A 127 -11.75 2.80 6.66
N THR A 128 -12.66 3.10 5.71
CA THR A 128 -13.77 4.05 5.89
C THR A 128 -15.02 3.42 6.48
N LEU A 129 -15.02 2.09 6.59
CA LEU A 129 -16.12 1.32 7.12
C LEU A 129 -15.81 0.90 8.56
N PRO A 130 -16.81 0.89 9.45
CA PRO A 130 -16.65 0.30 10.77
C PRO A 130 -16.15 -1.16 10.65
N PRO A 131 -15.17 -1.56 11.47
CA PRO A 131 -14.81 -2.97 11.61
C PRO A 131 -15.92 -3.79 12.29
N ASN A 132 -15.88 -5.11 12.11
CA ASN A 132 -16.88 -6.05 12.64
C ASN A 132 -16.92 -6.12 14.18
N ASN A 133 -15.95 -5.53 14.88
CA ASN A 133 -15.89 -5.47 16.33
C ASN A 133 -16.62 -4.26 16.94
N GLY A 134 -17.29 -3.45 16.11
CA GLY A 134 -18.12 -2.34 16.56
C GLY A 134 -17.39 -1.04 16.89
N THR A 135 -16.09 -0.92 16.59
CA THR A 135 -15.38 0.37 16.69
C THR A 135 -15.70 1.28 15.51
N LEU A 136 -15.34 2.56 15.63
CA LEU A 136 -15.48 3.51 14.52
C LEU A 136 -14.50 3.20 13.39
N ALA A 137 -14.83 3.69 12.18
CA ALA A 137 -13.93 3.68 11.04
C ALA A 137 -12.65 4.48 11.35
N VAL A 138 -11.54 4.08 10.74
CA VAL A 138 -10.23 4.71 10.96
C VAL A 138 -10.17 6.11 10.34
N VAL A 139 -10.85 6.28 9.21
CA VAL A 139 -10.81 7.47 8.36
C VAL A 139 -12.19 7.74 7.76
N THR A 140 -12.49 8.99 7.43
CA THR A 140 -13.73 9.34 6.72
C THR A 140 -13.49 9.52 5.22
N MET A 141 -14.58 9.52 4.44
CA MET A 141 -14.51 9.87 3.03
C MET A 141 -13.98 11.30 2.79
N SER A 142 -14.30 12.23 3.69
CA SER A 142 -13.81 13.60 3.63
C SER A 142 -12.29 13.68 3.88
N ASP A 143 -11.76 12.87 4.81
CA ASP A 143 -10.32 12.76 5.06
C ASP A 143 -9.58 12.27 3.80
N TYR A 144 -10.13 11.24 3.14
CA TYR A 144 -9.59 10.74 1.87
C TYR A 144 -9.64 11.80 0.77
N ALA A 145 -10.77 12.49 0.59
CA ALA A 145 -10.87 13.53 -0.42
C ALA A 145 -9.89 14.68 -0.17
N LYS A 146 -9.65 15.04 1.10
CA LYS A 146 -8.62 16.01 1.49
C LYS A 146 -7.21 15.51 1.15
N ALA A 147 -6.88 14.27 1.50
CA ALA A 147 -5.58 13.68 1.23
C ALA A 147 -5.30 13.54 -0.27
N ILE A 148 -6.26 13.01 -1.04
CA ILE A 148 -6.16 12.86 -2.50
C ILE A 148 -5.88 14.20 -3.18
N ARG A 149 -6.57 15.29 -2.77
CA ARG A 149 -6.32 16.64 -3.32
C ARG A 149 -4.93 17.16 -2.96
N ALA A 150 -4.47 16.90 -1.74
CA ALA A 150 -3.18 17.40 -1.28
C ALA A 150 -1.99 16.64 -1.90
N VAL A 151 -2.14 15.34 -2.15
CA VAL A 151 -1.12 14.48 -2.78
C VAL A 151 -1.15 14.62 -4.30
N GLY A 152 -2.34 14.68 -4.88
CA GLY A 152 -2.59 14.70 -6.32
C GLY A 152 -3.06 13.32 -6.82
N PRO A 153 -4.19 13.22 -7.53
CA PRO A 153 -4.77 11.94 -7.95
C PRO A 153 -3.87 11.13 -8.89
N GLN A 154 -2.93 11.75 -9.60
CA GLN A 154 -1.93 11.06 -10.43
C GLN A 154 -0.95 10.19 -9.63
N PHE A 155 -0.87 10.39 -8.31
CA PHE A 155 -0.04 9.59 -7.40
C PHE A 155 -0.88 8.69 -6.50
N CYS A 156 -2.18 8.51 -6.77
CA CYS A 156 -3.08 7.76 -5.89
C CYS A 156 -3.61 6.49 -6.57
N ILE A 157 -3.82 5.44 -5.79
CA ILE A 157 -4.51 4.20 -6.22
C ILE A 157 -5.73 3.99 -5.32
N LEU A 158 -6.84 3.56 -5.90
CA LEU A 158 -8.03 3.15 -5.15
C LEU A 158 -8.17 1.63 -5.15
N SER A 159 -8.37 1.06 -3.97
CA SER A 159 -8.67 -0.35 -3.78
C SER A 159 -9.73 -0.54 -2.68
N SER A 160 -10.16 -1.76 -2.42
CA SER A 160 -11.23 -2.02 -1.45
C SER A 160 -10.70 -2.47 -0.09
N ASP A 161 -9.68 -3.32 -0.04
CA ASP A 161 -9.29 -4.11 1.13
C ASP A 161 -10.49 -4.83 1.80
N LEU A 162 -11.35 -5.39 0.94
CA LEU A 162 -12.56 -6.12 1.30
C LEU A 162 -12.53 -7.56 0.77
N GLY A 163 -13.51 -8.36 1.19
CA GLY A 163 -13.61 -9.79 0.87
C GLY A 163 -13.42 -10.71 2.08
N GLN A 164 -13.19 -10.14 3.27
CA GLN A 164 -13.17 -10.90 4.51
C GLN A 164 -14.59 -11.36 4.90
N PRO A 165 -14.74 -12.51 5.58
CA PRO A 165 -16.03 -12.98 6.06
C PRO A 165 -16.78 -11.91 6.88
N GLY A 166 -18.06 -11.71 6.58
CA GLY A 166 -18.93 -10.75 7.26
C GLY A 166 -18.74 -9.29 6.83
N ARG A 167 -17.86 -8.98 5.89
CA ARG A 167 -17.76 -7.64 5.25
C ARG A 167 -18.44 -7.63 3.88
N LEU A 168 -18.58 -6.44 3.30
CA LEU A 168 -19.08 -6.29 1.93
C LEU A 168 -18.20 -7.04 0.92
N LEU A 169 -18.82 -7.51 -0.16
CA LEU A 169 -18.09 -8.01 -1.31
C LEU A 169 -17.26 -6.88 -1.93
N HIS A 170 -16.04 -7.20 -2.34
CA HIS A 170 -15.10 -6.20 -2.88
C HIS A 170 -15.63 -5.44 -4.12
N PRO A 171 -16.41 -6.01 -5.06
CA PRO A 171 -16.92 -5.25 -6.21
C PRO A 171 -17.96 -4.22 -5.78
N ASP A 172 -18.88 -4.60 -4.88
CA ASP A 172 -19.90 -3.69 -4.34
C ASP A 172 -19.26 -2.58 -3.51
N GLY A 173 -18.22 -2.92 -2.74
CA GLY A 173 -17.41 -1.97 -1.99
C GLY A 173 -16.72 -0.95 -2.90
N LEU A 174 -16.12 -1.37 -4.01
CA LEU A 174 -15.51 -0.45 -4.98
C LEU A 174 -16.55 0.48 -5.61
N ALA A 175 -17.71 -0.03 -6.01
CA ALA A 175 -18.78 0.79 -6.58
C ALA A 175 -19.25 1.87 -5.58
N GLN A 176 -19.44 1.50 -4.31
CA GLN A 176 -19.79 2.43 -3.24
C GLN A 176 -18.68 3.43 -2.96
N PHE A 177 -17.42 2.99 -2.95
CA PHE A 177 -16.26 3.84 -2.72
C PHE A 177 -16.15 4.93 -3.77
N PHE A 178 -16.26 4.57 -5.05
CA PHE A 178 -16.22 5.51 -6.16
C PHE A 178 -17.39 6.50 -6.09
N GLN A 179 -18.60 6.04 -5.78
CA GLN A 179 -19.74 6.93 -5.61
C GLN A 179 -19.52 7.91 -4.44
N ALA A 180 -18.96 7.44 -3.33
CA ALA A 180 -18.69 8.26 -2.15
C ALA A 180 -17.62 9.33 -2.43
N LEU A 181 -16.52 8.99 -3.12
CA LEU A 181 -15.50 9.98 -3.52
C LEU A 181 -16.07 11.07 -4.42
N ARG A 182 -16.98 10.72 -5.34
CA ARG A 182 -17.65 11.73 -6.19
C ARG A 182 -18.57 12.65 -5.39
N LYS A 183 -19.23 12.14 -4.35
CA LYS A 183 -20.02 12.98 -3.43
C LYS A 183 -19.15 13.97 -2.65
N GLU A 184 -17.91 13.60 -2.35
CA GLU A 184 -16.90 14.49 -1.76
C GLU A 184 -16.29 15.46 -2.79
N GLY A 185 -16.69 15.40 -4.06
CA GLY A 185 -16.24 16.30 -5.13
C GLY A 185 -14.95 15.87 -5.84
N ILE A 186 -14.58 14.59 -5.79
CA ILE A 186 -13.55 14.02 -6.69
C ILE A 186 -14.19 13.75 -8.05
N SER A 187 -13.53 14.16 -9.14
CA SER A 187 -14.11 14.02 -10.48
C SER A 187 -14.16 12.55 -10.93
N GLN A 188 -15.06 12.23 -11.88
CA GLN A 188 -15.08 10.90 -12.49
C GLN A 188 -13.74 10.57 -13.18
N ALA A 189 -13.11 11.57 -13.82
CA ALA A 189 -11.82 11.40 -14.47
C ALA A 189 -10.71 11.04 -13.47
N ASP A 190 -10.70 11.66 -12.29
CA ASP A 190 -9.74 11.32 -11.23
C ASP A 190 -10.01 9.94 -10.63
N VAL A 191 -11.29 9.57 -10.44
CA VAL A 191 -11.65 8.21 -10.01
C VAL A 191 -11.16 7.19 -11.05
N ASP A 192 -11.36 7.42 -12.34
CA ASP A 192 -10.89 6.54 -13.41
C ASP A 192 -9.35 6.48 -13.48
N LEU A 193 -8.68 7.61 -13.27
CA LEU A 193 -7.22 7.69 -13.18
C LEU A 193 -6.70 6.80 -12.04
N MET A 194 -7.24 6.96 -10.84
CA MET A 194 -6.78 6.26 -9.63
C MET A 194 -7.22 4.79 -9.56
N SER A 195 -8.32 4.40 -10.21
CA SER A 195 -8.86 3.03 -10.15
C SER A 195 -8.51 2.16 -11.36
N LYS A 196 -8.09 2.76 -12.48
CA LYS A 196 -7.79 2.02 -13.72
C LYS A 196 -6.38 2.32 -14.20
N THR A 197 -6.07 3.59 -14.43
CA THR A 197 -4.84 3.99 -15.14
C THR A 197 -3.60 3.85 -14.28
N ASN A 198 -3.63 4.39 -13.06
CA ASN A 198 -2.51 4.31 -12.11
C ASN A 198 -2.19 2.87 -11.69
N PRO A 199 -3.16 2.01 -11.31
CA PRO A 199 -2.84 0.61 -11.01
C PRO A 199 -2.36 -0.16 -12.24
N ALA A 200 -2.88 0.12 -13.46
CA ALA A 200 -2.34 -0.48 -14.69
C ALA A 200 -0.88 -0.08 -14.94
N ARG A 201 -0.51 1.19 -14.67
CA ARG A 201 0.88 1.65 -14.70
C ARG A 201 1.73 0.93 -13.66
N ALA A 202 1.26 0.86 -12.42
CA ALA A 202 2.00 0.22 -11.33
C ALA A 202 2.31 -1.25 -11.65
N LEU A 203 1.46 -1.93 -12.42
CA LEU A 203 1.62 -3.32 -12.86
C LEU A 203 2.33 -3.49 -14.22
N GLY A 204 2.68 -2.40 -14.91
CA GLY A 204 3.30 -2.45 -16.24
C GLY A 204 2.38 -3.03 -17.34
N LEU A 205 1.07 -2.73 -17.27
CA LEU A 205 0.04 -3.23 -18.21
C LEU A 205 -0.37 -2.20 -19.27
N GLN A 206 0.44 -1.16 -19.50
CA GLN A 206 0.20 -0.14 -20.53
C GLN A 206 0.89 -0.48 -21.85
#